data_AF-A0A7W0VF53-F1
#
_entry.id   AF-A0A7W0VF53-F1
#
_cell.length_a   1.000
_cell.length_b   1.000
_cell.length_c   1.000
_cell.angle_alpha   90.00
_cell.angle_beta   90.00
_cell.angle_gamma   90.00
#
_symmetry.space_group_name_H-M   'P 1'
#
loop_
_entity.id
_entity.type
_entity.pdbx_description
1 polymer ?
#
loop_
_entity_poly.entity_id
_entity_poly.type
_entity_poly.pdbx_seq_one_letter_code
_entity_poly.pdbx_strand_id
1 'polypeptide(L)'
;MTRLVVLTLLSGLLVGALALPAGGNPRARGKVIRVERQRGTAVTPRVCDVRADKAGTCLGPQPTIGEVITVLDETGVIAEVRISEATAFSTGGSTACQSLWNIKTEVIRGDLASIPLRTIGVVDPEVHPRKGRMMSKEQFPAPPSGRTDEQVVVAVDRDGDRTPDIVLTQAPCDQASPGGSCIDEWARVNGRLVKVQQTNFSSCGF
;
A
#
# COMPACT_ATOMS: atom_id res chain seq x y z
N MET A 1 -66.98 -19.89 -73.61
CA MET A 1 -66.29 -21.00 -74.30
C MET A 1 -64.84 -20.95 -73.84
N THR A 2 -64.21 -21.89 -73.16
CA THR A 2 -64.49 -23.30 -72.85
C THR A 2 -63.59 -23.63 -71.65
N ARG A 3 -64.08 -24.49 -70.75
CA ARG A 3 -63.39 -24.96 -69.55
C ARG A 3 -62.08 -25.68 -69.90
N LEU A 4 -61.06 -25.58 -69.05
CA LEU A 4 -60.21 -26.73 -68.77
C LEU A 4 -59.74 -26.72 -67.31
N VAL A 5 -60.12 -27.81 -66.63
CA VAL A 5 -59.75 -28.20 -65.28
C VAL A 5 -58.57 -29.15 -65.42
N VAL A 6 -57.49 -28.96 -64.65
CA VAL A 6 -56.53 -30.03 -64.37
C VAL A 6 -56.18 -30.00 -62.88
N LEU A 7 -56.57 -31.09 -62.22
CA LEU A 7 -56.21 -31.52 -60.87
C LEU A 7 -54.80 -32.12 -60.86
N THR A 8 -53.98 -31.80 -59.85
CA THR A 8 -52.89 -32.64 -59.31
C THR A 8 -52.50 -32.05 -57.94
N LEU A 9 -52.99 -32.56 -56.81
CA LEU A 9 -52.53 -33.71 -55.99
C LEU A 9 -51.23 -33.46 -55.20
N LEU A 10 -51.40 -33.44 -53.87
CA LEU A 10 -50.48 -33.84 -52.76
C LEU A 10 -49.06 -33.23 -52.74
N SER A 11 -48.59 -32.66 -51.63
CA SER A 11 -48.39 -33.39 -50.37
C SER A 11 -48.11 -32.41 -49.23
N GLY A 12 -48.72 -32.68 -48.07
CA GLY A 12 -48.49 -31.92 -46.86
C GLY A 12 -47.16 -32.23 -46.18
N LEU A 13 -46.59 -31.22 -45.56
CA LEU A 13 -45.78 -31.37 -44.35
C LEU A 13 -46.29 -30.34 -43.34
N LEU A 14 -47.15 -30.79 -42.43
CA LEU A 14 -47.47 -30.07 -41.20
C LEU A 14 -46.23 -30.12 -40.30
N VAL A 15 -45.46 -29.05 -40.25
CA VAL A 15 -44.47 -28.85 -39.18
C VAL A 15 -45.23 -28.27 -37.99
N GLY A 16 -45.63 -29.16 -37.08
CA GLY A 16 -46.19 -28.78 -35.79
C GLY A 16 -45.17 -28.00 -34.98
N ALA A 17 -45.41 -26.69 -34.84
CA ALA A 17 -44.66 -25.85 -33.92
C ALA A 17 -45.05 -26.23 -32.47
N LEU A 18 -44.21 -27.07 -31.84
CA LEU A 18 -44.24 -27.27 -30.39
C LEU A 18 -43.84 -25.95 -29.72
N ALA A 19 -44.84 -25.17 -29.33
CA ALA A 19 -44.67 -24.04 -28.42
C ALA A 19 -44.31 -24.60 -27.04
N LEU A 20 -43.01 -24.73 -26.77
CA LEU A 20 -42.49 -24.94 -25.42
C LEU A 20 -42.83 -23.71 -24.58
N PRO A 21 -43.47 -23.87 -23.40
CA PRO A 21 -43.60 -22.77 -22.46
C PRO A 21 -42.20 -22.37 -22.02
N ALA A 22 -41.79 -21.14 -22.37
CA ALA A 22 -40.63 -20.50 -21.81
C ALA A 22 -40.83 -20.35 -20.30
N GLY A 23 -40.42 -21.37 -19.54
CA GLY A 23 -40.25 -21.31 -18.11
C GLY A 23 -39.21 -20.25 -17.80
N GLY A 24 -39.68 -19.01 -17.62
CA GLY A 24 -38.87 -17.91 -17.13
C GLY A 24 -38.39 -18.26 -15.74
N ASN A 25 -37.19 -18.84 -15.66
CA ASN A 25 -36.48 -19.00 -14.41
C ASN A 25 -36.32 -17.59 -13.83
N PRO A 26 -36.88 -17.26 -12.65
CA PRO A 26 -36.70 -15.94 -12.07
C PRO A 26 -35.20 -15.74 -11.86
N ARG A 27 -34.57 -14.97 -12.75
CA ARG A 27 -33.16 -14.61 -12.65
C ARG A 27 -32.97 -14.07 -11.25
N ALA A 28 -32.26 -14.82 -10.41
CA ALA A 28 -31.88 -14.40 -9.08
C ALA A 28 -31.35 -12.98 -9.22
N ARG A 29 -32.03 -12.02 -8.58
CA ARG A 29 -31.64 -10.61 -8.61
C ARG A 29 -30.26 -10.53 -7.96
N GLY A 30 -29.22 -10.53 -8.78
CA GLY A 30 -27.85 -10.41 -8.33
C GLY A 30 -27.73 -9.12 -7.54
N LYS A 31 -27.40 -9.23 -6.26
CA LYS A 31 -27.09 -8.07 -5.43
C LYS A 31 -25.78 -7.49 -5.94
N VAL A 32 -25.86 -6.43 -6.73
CA VAL A 32 -24.69 -5.65 -7.14
C VAL A 32 -24.22 -4.88 -5.90
N ILE A 33 -23.22 -5.42 -5.22
CA ILE A 33 -22.49 -4.65 -4.21
C ILE A 33 -21.51 -3.79 -5.00
N ARG A 34 -21.81 -2.50 -5.13
CA ARG A 34 -20.86 -1.51 -5.62
C ARG A 34 -19.78 -1.38 -4.54
N VAL A 35 -18.67 -2.07 -4.72
CA VAL A 35 -17.45 -1.80 -3.95
C VAL A 35 -16.89 -0.50 -4.49
N GLU A 36 -17.22 0.61 -3.83
CA GLU A 36 -16.46 1.83 -4.00
C GLU A 36 -15.05 1.56 -3.48
N ARG A 37 -14.12 1.30 -4.41
CA ARG A 37 -12.72 1.49 -4.09
C ARG A 37 -12.58 2.97 -3.84
N GLN A 38 -12.37 3.36 -2.60
CA GLN A 38 -11.88 4.70 -2.30
C GLN A 38 -10.65 4.90 -3.19
N ARG A 39 -10.81 5.67 -4.28
CA ARG A 39 -9.69 6.35 -4.90
C ARG A 39 -9.35 7.45 -3.90
N GLY A 40 -8.68 7.04 -2.83
CA GLY A 40 -8.39 7.89 -1.68
C GLY A 40 -7.62 9.11 -2.16
N THR A 41 -7.90 10.25 -1.54
CA THR A 41 -6.91 11.33 -1.43
C THR A 41 -5.54 10.69 -1.25
N ALA A 42 -4.61 10.95 -2.16
CA ALA A 42 -3.26 10.38 -2.09
C ALA A 42 -2.69 10.66 -0.70
N VAL A 43 -2.69 9.64 0.16
CA VAL A 43 -2.12 9.75 1.50
C VAL A 43 -0.62 9.59 1.29
N THR A 44 0.16 10.59 1.70
CA THR A 44 1.60 10.45 1.74
C THR A 44 1.93 9.26 2.65
N PRO A 45 2.61 8.22 2.15
CA PRO A 45 3.00 7.11 3.00
C PRO A 45 3.84 7.63 4.16
N ARG A 46 3.83 6.91 5.29
CA ARG A 46 4.76 7.15 6.39
C ARG A 46 5.42 5.86 6.78
N VAL A 47 6.69 5.98 7.10
CA VAL A 47 7.52 4.86 7.51
C VAL A 47 7.78 4.90 9.02
N CYS A 48 7.68 3.75 9.65
CA CYS A 48 7.92 3.54 11.07
C CYS A 48 8.87 2.34 11.28
N ASP A 49 9.73 2.42 12.28
CA ASP A 49 10.40 1.25 12.86
C ASP A 49 9.48 0.66 13.94
N VAL A 50 8.98 -0.57 13.74
CA VAL A 50 8.10 -1.26 14.68
C VAL A 50 8.84 -2.48 15.24
N ARG A 51 8.92 -2.57 16.57
CA ARG A 51 9.70 -3.59 17.26
C ARG A 51 8.81 -4.64 17.91
N ALA A 52 9.42 -5.76 18.31
CA ALA A 52 8.73 -6.92 18.88
C ALA A 52 8.00 -6.61 20.20
N ASP A 53 8.44 -5.59 20.94
CA ASP A 53 7.84 -5.13 22.19
C ASP A 53 6.59 -4.25 21.99
N LYS A 54 6.08 -4.17 20.75
CA LYS A 54 4.94 -3.32 20.34
C LYS A 54 5.20 -1.83 20.48
N ALA A 55 6.45 -1.43 20.66
CA ALA A 55 6.88 -0.04 20.60
C ALA A 55 7.62 0.23 19.29
N GLY A 56 7.72 1.51 18.92
CA GLY A 56 8.38 1.88 17.69
C GLY A 56 8.63 3.37 17.58
N THR A 57 9.18 3.76 16.44
CA THR A 57 9.33 5.17 16.07
C THR A 57 8.79 5.42 14.67
N CYS A 58 8.08 6.52 14.46
CA CYS A 58 7.61 6.94 13.13
C CYS A 58 8.28 8.23 12.71
N LEU A 59 8.61 8.32 11.42
CA LEU A 59 9.13 9.52 10.80
C LEU A 59 8.00 10.45 10.34
N GLY A 60 8.27 11.75 10.44
CA GLY A 60 7.44 12.80 9.88
C GLY A 60 6.38 13.36 10.83
N PRO A 61 5.18 13.72 10.33
CA PRO A 61 4.15 14.35 11.14
C PRO A 61 3.60 13.39 12.20
N GLN A 62 3.03 13.95 13.26
CA GLN A 62 2.46 13.17 14.37
C GLN A 62 1.50 12.08 13.85
N PRO A 63 1.72 10.80 14.21
CA PRO A 63 0.78 9.74 13.90
C PRO A 63 -0.56 9.94 14.60
N THR A 64 -1.65 9.57 13.93
CA THR A 64 -3.00 9.62 14.51
C THR A 64 -3.27 8.32 15.27
N ILE A 65 -3.74 8.43 16.51
CA ILE A 65 -4.18 7.26 17.28
C ILE A 65 -5.29 6.54 16.50
N GLY A 66 -5.18 5.22 16.39
CA GLY A 66 -6.09 4.38 15.62
C GLY A 66 -5.64 4.07 14.19
N GLU A 67 -4.60 4.76 13.68
CA GLU A 67 -4.00 4.41 12.38
C GLU A 67 -3.43 3.00 12.39
N VAL A 68 -3.50 2.35 11.22
CA VAL A 68 -3.00 1.00 11.02
C VAL A 68 -1.65 1.07 10.32
N ILE A 69 -0.67 0.37 10.88
CA ILE A 69 0.66 0.17 10.30
C ILE A 69 0.71 -1.26 9.76
N THR A 70 1.05 -1.41 8.49
CA THR A 70 1.42 -2.70 7.91
C THR A 70 2.90 -2.95 8.15
N VAL A 71 3.23 -4.01 8.87
CA VAL A 71 4.61 -4.39 9.19
C VAL A 71 5.11 -5.39 8.16
N LEU A 72 6.25 -5.07 7.56
CA LEU A 72 6.82 -5.72 6.40
C LEU A 72 8.25 -6.17 6.69
N ASP A 73 8.63 -7.31 6.14
CA ASP A 73 10.01 -7.77 6.02
C ASP A 73 10.32 -8.14 4.56
N GLU A 74 11.48 -8.78 4.32
CA GLU A 74 11.89 -9.19 2.97
C GLU A 74 11.02 -10.33 2.40
N THR A 75 10.30 -11.06 3.26
CA THR A 75 9.40 -12.17 2.88
C THR A 75 7.97 -11.68 2.60
N GLY A 76 7.54 -10.57 3.20
CA GLY A 76 6.26 -9.93 2.93
C GLY A 76 5.65 -9.21 4.13
N VAL A 77 4.32 -9.15 4.15
CA VAL A 77 3.54 -8.62 5.28
C VAL A 77 3.49 -9.65 6.40
N ILE A 78 4.05 -9.29 7.56
CA ILE A 78 4.12 -10.18 8.73
C ILE A 78 3.07 -9.85 9.80
N ALA A 79 2.67 -8.58 9.91
CA ALA A 79 1.69 -8.13 10.88
C ALA A 79 0.97 -6.85 10.44
N GLU A 80 -0.16 -6.59 11.08
CA GLU A 80 -0.85 -5.30 11.07
C GLU A 80 -1.07 -4.88 12.51
N VAL A 81 -0.68 -3.65 12.82
CA VAL A 81 -0.78 -3.10 14.18
C VAL A 81 -1.51 -1.77 14.16
N ARG A 82 -2.21 -1.46 15.24
CA ARG A 82 -2.90 -0.19 15.44
C ARG A 82 -2.08 0.69 16.37
N ILE A 83 -1.93 1.97 16.05
CA ILE A 83 -1.31 2.93 16.97
C ILE A 83 -2.25 3.19 18.14
N SER A 84 -1.79 2.91 19.37
CA SER A 84 -2.52 3.18 20.61
C SER A 84 -2.01 4.42 21.33
N GLU A 85 -0.72 4.75 21.20
CA GLU A 85 -0.11 5.96 21.74
C GLU A 85 0.88 6.55 20.73
N ALA A 86 1.00 7.87 20.70
CA ALA A 86 2.02 8.59 19.93
C ALA A 86 2.52 9.80 20.74
N THR A 87 3.83 9.87 21.00
CA THR A 87 4.46 10.94 21.76
C THR A 87 5.70 11.46 21.04
N ALA A 88 6.00 12.75 21.21
CA ALA A 88 7.18 13.34 20.58
C ALA A 88 8.45 12.61 21.06
N PHE A 89 9.36 12.31 20.14
CA PHE A 89 10.62 11.67 20.49
C PHE A 89 11.51 12.66 21.24
N SER A 90 12.01 12.23 22.40
CA SER A 90 12.94 12.99 23.22
C SER A 90 14.02 12.07 23.77
N THR A 91 15.26 12.52 23.70
CA THR A 91 16.45 11.88 24.27
C THR A 91 16.75 12.38 25.69
N GLY A 92 15.88 13.21 26.27
CA GLY A 92 16.12 13.89 27.55
C GLY A 92 16.85 15.24 27.43
N GLY A 93 17.20 15.65 26.21
CA GLY A 93 17.65 17.02 25.93
C GLY A 93 16.51 18.06 25.99
N SER A 94 16.86 19.35 25.91
CA SER A 94 15.89 20.45 25.96
C SER A 94 15.01 20.60 24.72
N THR A 95 15.34 19.88 23.62
CA THR A 95 14.65 19.99 22.33
C THR A 95 14.19 18.61 21.87
N ALA A 96 12.88 18.41 21.77
CA ALA A 96 12.29 17.21 21.19
C ALA A 96 12.44 17.22 19.66
N CYS A 97 12.58 16.03 19.06
CA CYS A 97 12.56 15.87 17.61
C CYS A 97 11.14 16.06 17.09
N GLN A 98 10.87 17.16 16.39
CA GLN A 98 9.51 17.45 15.89
C GLN A 98 9.04 16.50 14.78
N SER A 99 9.96 15.78 14.14
CA SER A 99 9.71 14.88 13.02
C SER A 99 9.94 13.41 13.35
N LEU A 100 10.04 13.07 14.63
CA LEU A 100 10.22 11.70 15.11
C LEU A 100 9.28 11.48 16.29
N TRP A 101 8.52 10.38 16.24
CA TRP A 101 7.47 10.09 17.21
C TRP A 101 7.65 8.70 17.78
N ASN A 102 7.70 8.58 19.10
CA ASN A 102 7.57 7.30 19.78
C ASN A 102 6.12 6.83 19.66
N ILE A 103 5.93 5.56 19.31
CA ILE A 103 4.61 4.95 19.24
C ILE A 103 4.52 3.72 20.12
N LYS A 104 3.31 3.46 20.64
CA LYS A 104 2.91 2.12 21.10
C LYS A 104 1.81 1.60 20.21
N THR A 105 1.75 0.27 20.11
CA THR A 105 0.86 -0.39 19.18
C THR A 105 0.13 -1.58 19.78
N GLU A 106 -1.00 -1.91 19.16
CA GLU A 106 -1.78 -3.11 19.44
C GLU A 106 -1.82 -4.00 18.19
N VAL A 107 -1.56 -5.29 18.33
CA VAL A 107 -1.60 -6.22 17.20
C VAL A 107 -3.04 -6.45 16.77
N ILE A 108 -3.33 -6.17 15.49
CA ILE A 108 -4.62 -6.49 14.86
C ILE A 108 -4.55 -7.87 14.21
N ARG A 109 -3.45 -8.14 13.51
CA ARG A 109 -3.21 -9.38 12.74
C ARG A 109 -1.72 -9.71 12.73
N GLY A 110 -1.39 -11.01 12.66
CA GLY A 110 -0.01 -11.49 12.61
C GLY A 110 0.62 -11.64 13.99
N ASP A 111 1.94 -11.77 14.03
CA ASP A 111 2.70 -11.91 15.27
C ASP A 111 3.95 -11.02 15.24
N LEU A 112 4.10 -10.22 16.30
CA LEU A 112 5.27 -9.36 16.51
C LEU A 112 6.36 -10.04 17.37
N ALA A 113 6.08 -11.18 17.99
CA ALA A 113 7.06 -11.85 18.85
C ALA A 113 8.23 -12.48 18.07
N SER A 114 7.99 -12.84 16.80
CA SER A 114 8.96 -13.52 15.93
C SER A 114 9.56 -12.62 14.85
N ILE A 115 9.55 -11.29 15.05
CA ILE A 115 10.01 -10.35 14.02
C ILE A 115 11.53 -10.47 13.83
N PRO A 116 12.02 -10.57 12.59
CA PRO A 116 13.45 -10.48 12.28
C PRO A 116 14.06 -9.15 12.73
N LEU A 117 15.39 -9.08 12.85
CA LEU A 117 16.09 -7.84 13.21
C LEU A 117 15.83 -6.65 12.27
N ARG A 118 15.31 -6.89 11.07
CA ARG A 118 15.09 -5.85 10.05
C ARG A 118 13.68 -5.92 9.52
N THR A 119 12.81 -5.06 10.04
CA THR A 119 11.45 -4.87 9.52
C THR A 119 11.11 -3.40 9.44
N ILE A 120 10.04 -3.11 8.71
CA ILE A 120 9.56 -1.76 8.56
C ILE A 120 8.04 -1.73 8.63
N GLY A 121 7.52 -0.79 9.41
CA GLY A 121 6.12 -0.42 9.43
C GLY A 121 5.83 0.64 8.36
N VAL A 122 4.73 0.48 7.64
CA VAL A 122 4.24 1.46 6.67
C VAL A 122 2.79 1.82 6.99
N VAL A 123 2.51 3.11 7.13
CA VAL A 123 1.14 3.66 7.19
C VAL A 123 0.76 4.11 5.78
N ASP A 124 0.21 3.18 5.01
CA ASP A 124 -0.27 3.43 3.65
C ASP A 124 -1.39 2.42 3.31
N PRO A 125 -2.61 2.88 3.02
CA PRO A 125 -3.73 1.99 2.68
C PRO A 125 -3.54 1.22 1.37
N GLU A 126 -2.58 1.63 0.53
CA GLU A 126 -2.30 0.98 -0.76
C GLU A 126 -1.33 -0.20 -0.62
N VAL A 127 -0.80 -0.50 0.57
CA VAL A 127 0.03 -1.70 0.82
C VAL A 127 -0.78 -2.97 0.58
N HIS A 128 -0.35 -3.74 -0.42
CA HIS A 128 -1.05 -4.96 -0.80
C HIS A 128 -0.78 -6.06 0.25
N PRO A 129 -1.81 -6.60 0.93
CA PRO A 129 -1.64 -7.43 2.12
C PRO A 129 -0.98 -8.80 1.88
N ARG A 130 -0.77 -9.19 0.62
CA ARG A 130 -0.14 -10.46 0.21
C ARG A 130 1.10 -10.30 -0.67
N LYS A 131 1.41 -9.08 -1.07
CA LYS A 131 2.44 -8.81 -2.10
C LYS A 131 3.42 -7.74 -1.66
N GLY A 132 2.98 -6.83 -0.79
CA GLY A 132 3.83 -5.85 -0.16
C GLY A 132 4.98 -6.51 0.58
N ARG A 133 6.19 -5.98 0.41
CA ARG A 133 7.41 -6.43 1.09
C ARG A 133 8.45 -5.33 1.17
N MET A 134 9.32 -5.42 2.16
CA MET A 134 10.59 -4.70 2.15
C MET A 134 11.51 -5.33 1.10
N MET A 135 12.27 -4.53 0.38
CA MET A 135 13.27 -5.04 -0.56
C MET A 135 14.56 -5.39 0.18
N SER A 136 15.29 -6.41 -0.27
CA SER A 136 16.62 -6.68 0.26
C SER A 136 17.60 -5.60 -0.21
N LYS A 137 18.72 -5.43 0.51
CA LYS A 137 19.69 -4.36 0.23
C LYS A 137 20.28 -4.47 -1.19
N GLU A 138 20.43 -5.69 -1.70
CA GLU A 138 20.94 -5.99 -3.05
C GLU A 138 19.95 -5.55 -4.15
N GLN A 139 18.69 -5.34 -3.79
CA GLN A 139 17.62 -4.92 -4.69
C GLN A 139 17.29 -3.43 -4.56
N PHE A 140 18.00 -2.69 -3.71
CA PHE A 140 17.77 -1.27 -3.56
C PHE A 140 18.04 -0.53 -4.88
N PRO A 141 17.20 0.45 -5.24
CA PRO A 141 17.44 1.28 -6.41
C PRO A 141 18.69 2.16 -6.18
N ALA A 142 19.17 2.78 -7.26
CA ALA A 142 20.07 3.93 -7.11
C ALA A 142 19.36 5.05 -6.33
N PRO A 143 20.10 5.90 -5.60
CA PRO A 143 19.52 7.05 -4.90
C PRO A 143 18.67 7.93 -5.84
N PRO A 144 17.40 8.21 -5.53
CA PRO A 144 16.49 8.89 -6.46
C PRO A 144 16.92 10.31 -6.82
N SER A 145 17.69 10.99 -5.97
CA SER A 145 18.20 12.33 -6.30
C SER A 145 19.39 12.32 -7.27
N GLY A 146 20.03 11.15 -7.48
CA GLY A 146 21.24 11.01 -8.28
C GLY A 146 22.53 11.45 -7.56
N ARG A 147 22.44 11.85 -6.29
CA ARG A 147 23.60 12.23 -5.47
C ARG A 147 24.45 11.03 -5.10
N THR A 148 25.77 11.23 -5.07
CA THR A 148 26.75 10.18 -4.69
C THR A 148 26.94 10.05 -3.18
N ASP A 149 26.54 11.05 -2.40
CA ASP A 149 26.57 11.07 -0.93
C ASP A 149 25.24 10.66 -0.29
N GLU A 150 24.26 10.27 -1.12
CA GLU A 150 22.96 9.74 -0.69
C GLU A 150 22.99 8.21 -0.67
N GLN A 151 22.42 7.61 0.37
CA GLN A 151 22.30 6.16 0.50
C GLN A 151 20.85 5.73 0.70
N VAL A 152 20.39 4.74 -0.05
CA VAL A 152 19.09 4.11 0.20
C VAL A 152 19.18 3.24 1.45
N VAL A 153 18.34 3.53 2.45
CA VAL A 153 18.32 2.79 3.73
C VAL A 153 17.10 1.86 3.85
N VAL A 154 15.99 2.23 3.19
CA VAL A 154 14.77 1.43 3.10
C VAL A 154 14.22 1.52 1.68
N ALA A 155 13.75 0.40 1.15
CA ALA A 155 12.93 0.36 -0.06
C ALA A 155 11.79 -0.64 0.15
N VAL A 156 10.57 -0.27 -0.23
CA VAL A 156 9.37 -1.08 -0.10
C VAL A 156 8.73 -1.24 -1.47
N ASP A 157 8.50 -2.49 -1.87
CA ASP A 157 7.61 -2.85 -2.99
C ASP A 157 6.22 -3.07 -2.40
N ARG A 158 5.30 -2.15 -2.68
CA ARG A 158 4.00 -2.07 -2.01
C ARG A 158 2.98 -3.00 -2.67
N ASP A 159 3.10 -3.25 -3.97
CA ASP A 159 2.10 -3.96 -4.76
C ASP A 159 2.57 -5.30 -5.37
N GLY A 160 3.85 -5.62 -5.23
CA GLY A 160 4.49 -6.85 -5.68
C GLY A 160 5.10 -6.79 -7.08
N ASP A 161 5.19 -5.62 -7.71
CA ASP A 161 5.73 -5.46 -9.07
C ASP A 161 7.26 -5.53 -9.16
N ARG A 162 7.95 -5.72 -8.02
CA ARG A 162 9.41 -5.76 -7.86
C ARG A 162 10.13 -4.44 -8.09
N THR A 163 9.39 -3.34 -8.10
CA THR A 163 9.94 -2.00 -8.20
C THR A 163 9.62 -1.28 -6.88
N PRO A 164 10.50 -0.42 -6.33
CA PRO A 164 10.22 0.27 -5.06
C PRO A 164 9.17 1.38 -5.19
N ASP A 165 8.12 1.33 -4.37
CA ASP A 165 7.07 2.34 -4.27
C ASP A 165 7.34 3.37 -3.18
N ILE A 166 8.04 2.97 -2.13
CA ILE A 166 8.46 3.85 -1.04
C ILE A 166 9.95 3.66 -0.85
N VAL A 167 10.70 4.75 -0.79
CA VAL A 167 12.15 4.73 -0.57
C VAL A 167 12.49 5.74 0.52
N LEU A 168 13.25 5.30 1.51
CA LEU A 168 13.95 6.21 2.42
C LEU A 168 15.41 6.28 2.02
N THR A 169 15.91 7.50 1.89
CA THR A 169 17.33 7.74 1.68
C THR A 169 17.92 8.59 2.80
N GLN A 170 19.19 8.41 3.07
CA GLN A 170 19.97 9.18 4.01
C GLN A 170 21.01 10.00 3.25
N ALA A 171 21.07 11.30 3.51
CA ALA A 171 22.05 12.20 2.91
C ALA A 171 22.40 13.34 3.88
N PRO A 172 23.52 14.05 3.68
CA PRO A 172 23.76 15.33 4.33
C PRO A 172 22.64 16.32 3.99
N CYS A 173 22.16 17.04 5.00
CA CYS A 173 21.10 18.03 4.80
C CYS A 173 21.56 19.20 3.93
N ASP A 174 20.73 19.64 2.98
CA ASP A 174 21.06 20.70 2.01
C ASP A 174 21.34 22.07 2.66
N GLN A 175 20.84 22.31 3.89
CA GLN A 175 20.95 23.59 4.59
C GLN A 175 21.40 23.48 6.07
N ALA A 176 21.87 22.32 6.54
CA ALA A 176 22.25 22.19 7.95
C ALA A 176 23.72 22.56 8.21
N SER A 177 23.98 23.00 9.44
CA SER A 177 25.33 23.10 10.02
C SER A 177 26.13 21.80 9.80
N PRO A 178 27.47 21.87 9.74
CA PRO A 178 28.31 20.69 9.51
C PRO A 178 27.96 19.54 10.47
N GLY A 179 27.64 18.36 9.91
CA GLY A 179 27.40 17.13 10.68
C GLY A 179 25.94 16.64 10.78
N GLY A 180 24.95 17.37 10.25
CA GLY A 180 23.56 16.92 10.22
C GLY A 180 23.27 15.89 9.13
N SER A 181 22.55 14.80 9.48
CA SER A 181 21.98 13.86 8.52
C SER A 181 20.49 14.13 8.33
N CYS A 182 20.03 14.04 7.09
CA CYS A 182 18.62 14.09 6.71
C CYS A 182 18.18 12.71 6.22
N ILE A 183 16.91 12.39 6.46
CA ILE A 183 16.22 11.29 5.80
C ILE A 183 15.20 11.87 4.83
N ASP A 184 15.34 11.55 3.55
CA ASP A 184 14.34 11.87 2.54
C ASP A 184 13.42 10.67 2.34
N GLU A 185 12.12 10.92 2.31
CA GLU A 185 11.11 9.94 1.94
C GLU A 185 10.62 10.22 0.52
N TRP A 186 10.63 9.18 -0.29
CA TRP A 186 10.23 9.22 -1.69
C TRP A 186 9.06 8.25 -1.88
N ALA A 187 8.02 8.70 -2.56
CA ALA A 187 6.89 7.86 -2.93
C ALA A 187 6.77 7.79 -4.46
N ARG A 188 6.37 6.63 -4.98
CA ARG A 188 6.12 6.47 -6.41
C ARG A 188 4.76 7.06 -6.75
N VAL A 189 4.79 8.10 -7.57
CA VAL A 189 3.61 8.77 -8.12
C VAL A 189 3.70 8.72 -9.64
N ASN A 190 2.68 8.14 -10.29
CA ASN A 190 2.63 8.00 -11.75
C ASN A 190 3.90 7.37 -12.36
N GLY A 191 4.43 6.33 -11.70
CA GLY A 191 5.61 5.60 -12.17
C GLY A 191 6.97 6.26 -11.89
N ARG A 192 7.01 7.35 -11.11
CA ARG A 192 8.26 8.03 -10.74
C ARG A 192 8.35 8.24 -9.25
N LEU A 193 9.53 8.06 -8.67
CA LEU A 193 9.79 8.44 -7.28
C LEU A 193 9.83 9.96 -7.16
N VAL A 194 9.01 10.51 -6.27
CA VAL A 194 8.94 11.94 -5.96
C VAL A 194 9.24 12.09 -4.47
N LYS A 195 10.11 13.03 -4.12
CA LYS A 195 10.37 13.36 -2.71
C LYS A 195 9.09 13.93 -2.10
N VAL A 196 8.56 13.24 -1.09
CA VAL A 196 7.32 13.64 -0.40
C VAL A 196 7.60 14.27 0.95
N GLN A 197 8.73 13.92 1.56
CA GLN A 197 9.13 14.46 2.85
C GLN A 197 10.65 14.47 3.01
N GLN A 198 11.15 15.45 3.77
CA GLN A 198 12.52 15.48 4.27
C GLN A 198 12.46 15.68 5.77
N THR A 199 13.20 14.85 6.50
CA THR A 199 13.34 14.91 7.96
C THR A 199 14.77 15.25 8.32
N ASN A 200 14.96 16.41 8.94
CA ASN A 200 16.26 16.85 9.43
C ASN A 200 16.47 16.38 10.88
N PHE A 201 17.52 15.60 11.11
CA PHE A 201 17.90 15.14 12.45
C PHE A 201 18.96 16.01 13.12
N SER A 202 19.47 17.07 12.47
CA SER A 202 20.46 17.97 13.07
C SER A 202 19.93 18.73 14.29
N SER A 203 18.61 18.87 14.41
CA SER A 203 17.95 19.50 15.57
C SER A 203 17.56 18.50 16.65
N CYS A 204 17.75 17.21 16.42
CA CYS A 204 17.53 16.18 17.42
C CYS A 204 18.74 16.14 18.35
N GLY A 205 18.54 16.36 19.65
CA GLY A 205 19.60 16.31 20.65
C GLY A 205 20.05 14.89 20.98
N PHE A 206 20.48 14.12 19.97
CA PHE A 206 21.09 12.80 20.16
C PHE A 206 22.44 12.89 20.87
#